data_AF-B5VNQ6-F1
#
_entry.id   AF-B5VNQ6-F1
#
_cell.length_a   1.000
_cell.length_b   1.000
_cell.length_c   1.000
_cell.angle_alpha   90.00
_cell.angle_beta   90.00
_cell.angle_gamma   90.00
#
_symmetry.space_group_name_H-M   'P 1'
#
loop_
_entity.id
_entity.type
_entity.pdbx_description
1 polymer ?
#
loop_
_entity_poly.entity_id
_entity_poly.type
_entity_poly.pdbx_seq_one_letter_code
_entity_poly.pdbx_strand_id
1 'polypeptide(L)'
;MTKRRNLFMVGSSFTIDHLPPEIWLCISKLLGTSDLHNLCLINRRLYLTITSDEIWKRRCYDRWINRENLDILTGNDYDSIPVSQWYSYYLRRAKWENKIFCLLWGLTEETNPQHFREKYLHILQFRHYKLATFLHRIIKQGYIPDKRPLDLITYANYLLKNVRHKYVFPLFYPTNAAELKNLNNMASR
;
A
#
# COMPACT_ATOMS: atom_id res chain seq x y z
N MET A 1 -63.83 6.00 -31.27
CA MET A 1 -62.60 5.39 -31.82
C MET A 1 -61.44 5.67 -30.87
N THR A 2 -61.19 4.73 -29.96
CA THR A 2 -60.10 4.79 -28.97
C THR A 2 -58.79 4.38 -29.64
N LYS A 3 -57.91 5.36 -29.89
CA LYS A 3 -56.52 5.08 -30.28
C LYS A 3 -55.84 4.35 -29.12
N ARG A 4 -55.69 3.03 -29.24
CA ARG A 4 -54.75 2.24 -28.43
C ARG A 4 -53.38 2.89 -28.59
N ARG A 5 -52.89 3.53 -27.53
CA ARG A 5 -51.47 3.86 -27.39
C ARG A 5 -50.76 2.51 -27.27
N ASN A 6 -50.12 2.09 -28.35
CA ASN A 6 -49.16 1.00 -28.29
C ASN A 6 -48.10 1.41 -27.25
N LEU A 7 -48.07 0.68 -26.13
CA LEU A 7 -46.95 0.66 -25.21
C LEU A 7 -45.78 0.08 -25.99
N PHE A 8 -45.03 0.93 -26.68
CA PHE A 8 -43.69 0.59 -27.12
C PHE A 8 -42.89 0.36 -25.84
N MET A 9 -42.69 -0.90 -25.47
CA MET A 9 -41.52 -1.29 -24.69
C MET A 9 -40.30 -0.95 -25.56
N VAL A 10 -39.83 0.29 -25.44
CA VAL A 10 -38.49 0.66 -25.86
C VAL A 10 -37.57 -0.20 -25.02
N GLY A 11 -36.87 -1.14 -25.68
CA GLY A 11 -35.85 -1.97 -25.05
C GLY A 11 -34.86 -1.06 -24.33
N SER A 12 -34.99 -0.94 -23.02
CA SER A 12 -33.99 -0.32 -22.18
C SER A 12 -32.88 -1.35 -22.09
N SER A 13 -31.85 -1.19 -22.93
CA SER A 13 -30.56 -1.81 -22.68
C SER A 13 -30.04 -1.21 -21.38
N PHE A 14 -30.46 -1.76 -20.23
CA PHE A 14 -29.90 -1.41 -18.94
C PHE A 14 -28.44 -1.84 -18.96
N THR A 15 -27.57 -0.91 -19.34
CA THR A 15 -26.13 -1.12 -19.32
C THR A 15 -25.65 -1.09 -17.87
N ILE A 16 -24.55 -1.81 -17.60
CA ILE A 16 -24.02 -2.07 -16.26
C ILE A 16 -23.76 -0.79 -15.44
N ASP A 17 -23.53 0.34 -16.10
CA ASP A 17 -23.32 1.65 -15.50
C ASP A 17 -24.58 2.27 -14.89
N HIS A 18 -25.77 1.75 -15.20
CA HIS A 18 -27.02 2.15 -14.58
C HIS A 18 -27.32 1.42 -13.26
N LEU A 19 -26.48 0.47 -12.83
CA LEU A 19 -26.68 -0.20 -11.56
C LEU A 19 -26.62 0.78 -10.37
N PRO A 20 -27.44 0.58 -9.32
CA PRO A 20 -27.38 1.38 -8.10
C PRO A 20 -26.00 1.33 -7.42
N PRO A 21 -25.60 2.41 -6.70
CA PRO A 21 -24.34 2.46 -5.97
C PRO A 21 -24.13 1.29 -5.01
N GLU A 22 -25.20 0.80 -4.36
CA GLU A 22 -25.17 -0.31 -3.41
C GLU A 22 -24.77 -1.62 -4.10
N ILE A 23 -25.24 -1.83 -5.33
CA ILE A 23 -24.83 -2.98 -6.15
C ILE A 23 -23.36 -2.85 -6.54
N TRP A 24 -22.91 -1.64 -6.90
CA TRP A 24 -21.50 -1.37 -7.16
C TRP A 24 -20.60 -1.58 -5.94
N LEU A 25 -21.08 -1.29 -4.73
CA LEU A 25 -20.36 -1.62 -3.49
C LEU A 25 -20.21 -3.14 -3.33
N CYS A 26 -21.20 -3.94 -3.73
CA CYS A 26 -21.11 -5.40 -3.72
C CYS A 26 -20.16 -5.92 -4.81
N ILE A 27 -20.33 -5.48 -6.06
CA ILE A 27 -19.47 -5.85 -7.19
C ILE A 27 -18.01 -5.50 -6.88
N SER A 28 -17.78 -4.29 -6.35
CA SER A 28 -16.43 -3.83 -6.07
C SER A 28 -15.71 -4.70 -5.05
N LYS A 29 -16.39 -5.40 -4.13
CA LYS A 29 -15.75 -6.35 -3.20
C LYS A 29 -15.21 -7.60 -3.88
N LEU A 30 -15.79 -7.99 -5.02
CA LEU A 30 -15.40 -9.16 -5.80
C LEU A 30 -14.27 -8.88 -6.78
N LEU A 31 -14.08 -7.60 -7.15
CA LEU A 31 -13.12 -7.20 -8.17
C LEU A 31 -11.73 -6.87 -7.60
N GLY A 32 -10.69 -7.13 -8.39
CA GLY A 32 -9.35 -6.64 -8.13
C GLY A 32 -9.26 -5.12 -8.35
N THR A 33 -8.22 -4.48 -7.80
CA THR A 33 -8.04 -3.03 -8.00
C THR A 33 -7.70 -2.67 -9.43
N SER A 34 -7.08 -3.58 -10.18
CA SER A 34 -6.81 -3.41 -11.61
C SER A 34 -8.11 -3.44 -12.41
N ASP A 35 -9.03 -4.34 -12.08
CA ASP A 35 -10.34 -4.43 -12.75
C ASP A 35 -11.16 -3.17 -12.51
N LEU A 36 -11.20 -2.69 -11.26
CA LEU A 36 -11.86 -1.43 -10.92
C LEU A 36 -11.25 -0.24 -11.66
N HIS A 37 -9.92 -0.21 -11.80
CA HIS A 37 -9.25 0.83 -12.57
C HIS A 37 -9.61 0.77 -14.06
N ASN A 38 -9.68 -0.42 -14.65
CA ASN A 38 -10.10 -0.60 -16.04
C ASN A 38 -11.55 -0.16 -16.24
N LEU A 39 -12.45 -0.46 -15.30
CA LEU A 39 -13.85 -0.02 -15.34
C LEU A 39 -13.98 1.52 -15.28
N CYS A 40 -13.11 2.20 -14.54
CA CYS A 40 -13.06 3.66 -14.52
C CYS A 40 -12.75 4.27 -15.90
N LEU A 41 -12.10 3.53 -16.81
CA LEU A 41 -11.75 4.00 -18.15
C LEU A 41 -12.88 3.84 -19.17
N ILE A 42 -13.94 3.10 -18.83
CA ILE A 42 -15.04 2.81 -19.77
C ILE A 42 -15.94 4.03 -19.99
N ASN A 43 -16.42 4.65 -18.90
CA ASN A 43 -17.26 5.85 -19.00
C ASN A 43 -17.24 6.69 -17.71
N ARG A 44 -17.68 7.95 -17.82
CA ARG A 44 -17.67 8.93 -16.73
C ARG A 44 -18.55 8.53 -15.54
N ARG A 45 -19.67 7.85 -15.79
CA ARG A 45 -20.60 7.45 -14.72
C ARG A 45 -19.98 6.38 -13.83
N LEU A 46 -19.42 5.33 -14.45
CA LEU A 46 -18.64 4.30 -13.78
C LEU A 46 -17.46 4.88 -13.04
N TYR A 47 -16.73 5.81 -13.65
CA TYR A 47 -15.66 6.53 -12.98
C TYR A 47 -16.15 7.16 -11.66
N LEU A 48 -17.22 7.96 -11.69
CA LEU A 48 -17.72 8.62 -10.48
C LEU A 48 -18.20 7.62 -9.41
N THR A 49 -18.89 6.55 -9.82
CA THR A 49 -19.37 5.53 -8.90
C THR A 49 -18.22 4.74 -8.27
N ILE A 50 -17.26 4.28 -9.08
CA ILE A 50 -16.15 3.44 -8.63
C ILE A 50 -15.15 4.23 -7.80
N THR A 51 -14.94 5.52 -8.10
CA THR A 51 -14.05 6.39 -7.32
C THR A 51 -14.64 6.86 -5.99
N SER A 52 -15.87 6.45 -5.66
CA SER A 52 -16.50 6.77 -4.37
C SER A 52 -15.67 6.30 -3.18
N ASP A 53 -15.70 7.10 -2.12
CA ASP A 53 -14.85 6.90 -0.95
C ASP A 53 -15.10 5.54 -0.25
N GLU A 54 -16.36 5.09 -0.20
CA GLU A 54 -16.75 3.81 0.41
C GLU A 54 -16.06 2.59 -0.22
N ILE A 55 -15.78 2.62 -1.52
CA ILE A 55 -15.10 1.52 -2.23
C ILE A 55 -13.62 1.44 -1.82
N TRP A 56 -12.96 2.59 -1.67
CA TRP A 56 -11.50 2.67 -1.50
C TRP A 56 -11.06 2.79 -0.06
N LYS A 57 -11.87 3.37 0.82
CA LYS A 57 -11.57 3.55 2.24
C LYS A 57 -11.18 2.22 2.87
N ARG A 58 -12.08 1.22 2.82
CA ARG A 58 -11.83 -0.10 3.38
C ARG A 58 -10.58 -0.76 2.80
N ARG A 59 -10.37 -0.66 1.48
CA ARG A 59 -9.19 -1.20 0.80
C ARG A 59 -7.90 -0.58 1.30
N CYS A 60 -7.87 0.73 1.50
CA CYS A 60 -6.71 1.43 2.06
C CYS A 60 -6.42 1.01 3.50
N TYR A 61 -7.47 0.83 4.32
CA TYR A 61 -7.34 0.33 5.68
C TYR A 61 -6.76 -1.08 5.73
N ASP A 62 -7.36 -2.01 4.98
CA ASP A 62 -6.96 -3.42 4.96
C ASP A 62 -5.55 -3.60 4.38
N ARG A 63 -5.18 -2.81 3.37
CA ARG A 63 -3.89 -2.93 2.67
C ARG A 63 -2.73 -2.25 3.40
N TRP A 64 -2.97 -1.14 4.09
CA TRP A 64 -1.92 -0.29 4.66
C TRP A 64 -2.20 0.12 6.10
N ILE A 65 -3.27 0.90 6.33
CA ILE A 65 -3.42 1.70 7.54
C ILE A 65 -3.52 0.84 8.80
N ASN A 66 -4.27 -0.28 8.74
CA ASN A 66 -4.40 -1.17 9.90
C ASN A 66 -3.05 -1.74 10.35
N ARG A 67 -2.12 -2.00 9.43
CA ARG A 67 -0.78 -2.51 9.77
C ARG A 67 0.15 -1.39 10.21
N GLU A 68 0.08 -0.24 9.54
CA GLU A 68 0.87 0.95 9.92
C GLU A 68 0.51 1.38 11.34
N ASN A 69 -0.77 1.41 11.70
CA ASN A 69 -1.23 1.77 13.06
C ASN A 69 -0.75 0.81 14.16
N LEU A 70 -0.40 -0.43 13.82
CA LEU A 70 0.10 -1.44 14.76
C LEU A 70 1.63 -1.52 14.80
N ASP A 71 2.34 -0.89 13.85
CA ASP A 71 3.79 -0.96 13.79
C ASP A 71 4.41 0.08 14.74
N ILE A 72 5.33 -0.37 15.59
CA ILE A 72 6.08 0.44 16.57
C ILE A 72 6.81 1.60 15.87
N LEU A 73 7.18 1.41 14.61
CA LEU A 73 7.86 2.42 13.80
C LEU A 73 7.01 3.66 13.47
N THR A 74 5.69 3.57 13.63
CA THR A 74 4.78 4.66 13.28
C THR A 74 4.83 5.81 14.29
N GLY A 75 5.01 5.51 15.59
CA GLY A 75 5.24 6.51 16.65
C GLY A 75 4.36 7.75 16.53
N ASN A 76 4.98 8.93 16.65
CA ASN A 76 4.34 10.24 16.47
C ASN A 76 4.40 10.77 15.02
N ASP A 77 5.04 10.05 14.10
CA ASP A 77 5.26 10.46 12.69
C ASP A 77 4.09 10.03 11.79
N TYR A 78 2.85 10.29 12.23
CA TYR A 78 1.66 9.87 11.52
C TYR A 78 1.34 10.80 10.35
N ASP A 79 1.28 10.25 9.13
CA ASP A 79 0.66 10.97 8.03
C ASP A 79 -0.84 11.06 8.28
N SER A 80 -1.42 12.27 8.13
CA SER A 80 -2.86 12.45 8.30
C SER A 80 -3.65 11.50 7.38
N ILE A 81 -4.56 10.73 7.97
CA ILE A 81 -5.51 9.91 7.21
C ILE A 81 -6.39 10.88 6.39
N PRO A 82 -6.60 10.63 5.09
CA PRO A 82 -7.52 11.44 4.30
C PRO A 82 -8.95 11.35 4.86
N VAL A 83 -9.61 12.51 4.98
CA VAL A 83 -11.04 12.56 5.31
C VAL A 83 -11.89 12.14 4.10
N SER A 84 -11.44 12.46 2.89
CA SER A 84 -12.09 12.15 1.61
C SER A 84 -11.05 11.91 0.50
N GLN A 85 -11.51 11.55 -0.70
CA GLN A 85 -10.68 11.28 -1.88
C GLN A 85 -9.80 10.02 -1.71
N TRP A 86 -10.39 8.96 -1.20
CA TRP A 86 -9.70 7.71 -0.90
C TRP A 86 -9.10 7.05 -2.14
N TYR A 87 -9.72 7.21 -3.30
CA TYR A 87 -9.16 6.75 -4.58
C TYR A 87 -7.83 7.43 -4.92
N SER A 88 -7.77 8.76 -4.79
CA SER A 88 -6.53 9.53 -5.02
C SER A 88 -5.44 9.18 -4.03
N TYR A 89 -5.80 8.94 -2.76
CA TYR A 89 -4.87 8.41 -1.76
C TYR A 89 -4.34 7.03 -2.18
N TYR A 90 -5.22 6.12 -2.61
CA TYR A 90 -4.83 4.79 -3.07
C TYR A 90 -3.84 4.85 -4.23
N LEU A 91 -4.13 5.64 -5.28
CA LEU A 91 -3.26 5.76 -6.45
C LEU A 91 -1.87 6.30 -6.09
N ARG A 92 -1.81 7.35 -5.26
CA ARG A 92 -0.52 7.91 -4.79
C ARG A 92 0.28 6.88 -4.01
N ARG A 93 -0.36 6.15 -3.10
CA ARG A 93 0.28 5.12 -2.28
C ARG A 93 0.73 3.93 -3.12
N ALA A 94 -0.08 3.48 -4.07
CA ALA A 94 0.27 2.40 -5.00
C ALA A 94 1.44 2.79 -5.92
N LYS A 95 1.46 4.02 -6.45
CA LYS A 95 2.59 4.54 -7.25
C LYS A 95 3.88 4.57 -6.44
N TRP A 96 3.79 4.99 -5.19
CA TRP A 96 4.91 4.99 -4.25
C TRP A 96 5.44 3.57 -4.00
N GLU A 97 4.56 2.60 -3.76
CA GLU A 97 4.95 1.20 -3.59
C GLU A 97 5.59 0.62 -4.84
N ASN A 98 5.03 0.91 -6.02
CA ASN A 98 5.61 0.48 -7.29
C ASN A 98 7.00 1.06 -7.51
N LYS A 99 7.25 2.31 -7.12
CA LYS A 99 8.60 2.90 -7.19
C LYS A 99 9.60 2.11 -6.34
N ILE A 100 9.22 1.75 -5.11
CA ILE A 100 10.09 0.95 -4.23
C ILE A 100 10.26 -0.46 -4.78
N PHE A 101 9.19 -1.07 -5.29
CA PHE A 101 9.25 -2.36 -5.94
C PHE A 101 10.26 -2.38 -7.08
N CYS A 102 10.20 -1.40 -7.99
CA CYS A 102 11.16 -1.27 -9.09
C CYS A 102 12.59 -1.06 -8.59
N LEU A 103 12.78 -0.31 -7.50
CA LEU A 103 14.12 -0.14 -6.91
C LEU A 103 14.65 -1.44 -6.30
N LEU A 104 13.79 -2.21 -5.60
CA LEU A 104 14.14 -3.53 -5.06
C LEU A 104 14.48 -4.52 -6.17
N TRP A 105 13.69 -4.53 -7.24
CA TRP A 105 13.98 -5.33 -8.43
C TRP A 105 15.29 -4.90 -9.08
N GLY A 106 15.50 -3.59 -9.22
CA GLY A 106 16.76 -3.05 -9.73
C GLY A 106 17.98 -3.35 -8.84
N LEU A 107 17.80 -3.76 -7.58
CA LEU A 107 18.88 -4.28 -6.73
C LEU A 107 19.21 -5.74 -7.03
N THR A 108 18.23 -6.56 -7.46
CA THR A 108 18.49 -7.96 -7.81
C THR A 108 19.29 -8.11 -9.09
N GLU A 109 19.23 -7.11 -9.96
CA GLU A 109 19.94 -7.10 -11.24
C GLU A 109 21.29 -6.35 -11.17
N GLU A 110 21.59 -5.68 -10.06
CA GLU A 110 22.77 -4.83 -9.96
C GLU A 110 24.02 -5.64 -9.58
N THR A 111 25.02 -5.61 -10.45
CA THR A 111 26.32 -6.27 -10.22
C THR A 111 27.39 -5.31 -9.73
N ASN A 112 27.22 -3.99 -9.94
CA ASN A 112 28.17 -2.98 -9.47
C ASN A 112 27.93 -2.63 -7.99
N PRO A 113 28.90 -2.84 -7.09
CA PRO A 113 28.73 -2.57 -5.65
C PRO A 113 28.39 -1.12 -5.31
N GLN A 114 28.92 -0.15 -6.07
CA GLN A 114 28.69 1.27 -5.81
C GLN A 114 27.25 1.66 -6.16
N HIS A 115 26.76 1.25 -7.33
CA HIS A 115 25.37 1.47 -7.73
C HIS A 115 24.38 0.74 -6.81
N PHE A 116 24.74 -0.48 -6.37
CA PHE A 116 23.95 -1.22 -5.39
C PHE A 116 23.78 -0.40 -4.10
N ARG A 117 24.89 0.14 -3.58
CA ARG A 117 24.88 0.97 -2.37
C ARG A 117 24.02 2.21 -2.55
N GLU A 118 24.13 2.91 -3.68
CA GLU A 118 23.34 4.11 -3.97
C GLU A 118 21.84 3.81 -4.05
N LYS A 119 21.44 2.77 -4.78
CA LYS A 119 20.04 2.32 -4.84
C LYS A 119 19.52 1.92 -3.45
N TYR A 120 20.32 1.18 -2.69
CA TYR A 120 19.98 0.75 -1.34
C TYR A 120 19.76 1.95 -0.40
N LEU A 121 20.66 2.94 -0.42
CA LEU A 121 20.52 4.17 0.36
C LEU A 121 19.31 5.00 -0.08
N HIS A 122 19.02 5.07 -1.38
CA HIS A 122 17.84 5.75 -1.90
C HIS A 122 16.54 5.09 -1.40
N ILE A 123 16.47 3.75 -1.28
CA ILE A 123 15.32 3.06 -0.67
C ILE A 123 15.17 3.45 0.81
N LEU A 124 16.27 3.64 1.55
CA LEU A 124 16.21 4.03 2.96
C LEU A 124 15.77 5.49 3.20
N GLN A 125 15.71 6.34 2.17
CA GLN A 125 15.18 7.70 2.27
C GLN A 125 13.65 7.75 2.31
N PHE A 126 12.99 6.64 1.94
CA PHE A 126 11.54 6.55 2.02
C PHE A 126 11.06 6.51 3.48
N ARG A 127 9.84 7.00 3.74
CA ARG A 127 9.21 6.99 5.07
C ARG A 127 9.27 5.59 5.67
N HIS A 128 9.88 5.44 6.84
CA HIS A 128 10.31 4.17 7.41
C HIS A 128 9.15 3.24 7.77
N TYR A 129 8.10 3.72 8.44
CA TYR A 129 6.93 2.92 8.80
C TYR A 129 6.16 2.42 7.57
N LYS A 130 6.06 3.28 6.55
CA LYS A 130 5.48 2.99 5.24
C LYS A 130 6.28 1.95 4.48
N LEU A 131 7.60 2.06 4.52
CA LEU A 131 8.53 1.13 3.88
C LEU A 131 8.47 -0.22 4.58
N ALA A 132 8.52 -0.24 5.91
CA ALA A 132 8.42 -1.46 6.71
C ALA A 132 7.13 -2.23 6.42
N THR A 133 5.98 -1.54 6.39
CA THR A 133 4.69 -2.15 6.06
C THR A 133 4.69 -2.78 4.66
N PHE A 134 5.24 -2.07 3.68
CA PHE A 134 5.36 -2.56 2.32
C PHE A 134 6.26 -3.80 2.21
N LEU A 135 7.47 -3.73 2.79
CA LEU A 135 8.43 -4.85 2.81
C LEU A 135 7.84 -6.07 3.50
N HIS A 136 7.22 -5.89 4.66
CA HIS A 136 6.55 -6.98 5.38
C HIS A 136 5.44 -7.63 4.54
N ARG A 137 4.67 -6.84 3.78
CA ARG A 137 3.63 -7.38 2.89
C ARG A 137 4.23 -8.20 1.75
N ILE A 138 5.31 -7.73 1.10
CA ILE A 138 5.99 -8.50 0.05
C ILE A 138 6.50 -9.83 0.61
N ILE A 139 7.19 -9.80 1.75
CA ILE A 139 7.74 -11.01 2.38
C ILE A 139 6.61 -12.00 2.71
N LYS A 140 5.49 -11.52 3.28
CA LYS A 140 4.33 -12.37 3.60
C LYS A 140 3.68 -12.99 2.37
N GLN A 141 3.71 -12.31 1.23
CA GLN A 141 3.15 -12.84 -0.01
C GLN A 141 4.03 -13.94 -0.65
N GLY A 142 5.26 -14.10 -0.20
CA GLY A 142 6.14 -15.21 -0.56
C GLY A 142 6.65 -15.19 -2.01
N TYR A 143 7.40 -16.24 -2.33
CA TYR A 143 8.07 -16.44 -3.62
C TYR A 143 7.08 -16.68 -4.75
N ILE A 144 7.28 -15.96 -5.85
CA ILE A 144 6.63 -16.22 -7.14
C ILE A 144 7.74 -16.09 -8.20
N PRO A 145 8.08 -17.15 -8.95
CA PRO A 145 9.23 -17.15 -9.86
C PRO A 145 9.37 -15.88 -10.71
N ASP A 146 8.31 -15.50 -11.43
CA ASP A 146 8.37 -14.41 -12.42
C ASP A 146 7.96 -13.04 -11.88
N LYS A 147 7.53 -12.96 -10.61
CA LYS A 147 7.00 -11.71 -10.03
C LYS A 147 7.71 -11.29 -8.76
N ARG A 148 8.23 -12.25 -7.99
CA ARG A 148 8.88 -12.06 -6.69
C ARG A 148 9.94 -13.17 -6.52
N PRO A 149 11.08 -13.04 -7.21
CA PRO A 149 12.16 -14.00 -7.11
C PRO A 149 12.73 -14.03 -5.69
N LEU A 150 13.47 -15.08 -5.37
CA LEU A 150 14.02 -15.31 -4.04
C LEU A 150 14.93 -14.15 -3.59
N ASP A 151 15.72 -13.61 -4.51
CA ASP A 151 16.64 -12.50 -4.23
C ASP A 151 15.88 -11.24 -3.80
N LEU A 152 14.76 -10.94 -4.46
CA LEU A 152 13.93 -9.79 -4.11
C LEU A 152 13.37 -9.93 -2.69
N ILE A 153 12.91 -11.12 -2.32
CA ILE A 153 12.40 -11.40 -0.97
C ILE A 153 13.51 -11.32 0.05
N THR A 154 14.69 -11.82 -0.29
CA THR A 154 15.87 -11.78 0.56
C THR A 154 16.30 -10.34 0.84
N TYR A 155 16.43 -9.50 -0.19
CA TYR A 155 16.73 -8.08 -0.01
C TYR A 155 15.63 -7.34 0.74
N ALA A 156 14.35 -7.64 0.47
CA ALA A 156 13.25 -7.04 1.22
C ALA A 156 13.33 -7.38 2.72
N ASN A 157 13.69 -8.61 3.06
CA ASN A 157 13.87 -9.06 4.43
C ASN A 157 15.07 -8.38 5.11
N TYR A 158 16.22 -8.32 4.44
CA TYR A 158 17.39 -7.60 4.95
C TYR A 158 17.11 -6.10 5.16
N LEU A 159 16.45 -5.44 4.20
CA LEU A 159 16.03 -4.05 4.34
C LEU A 159 15.08 -3.86 5.52
N LEU A 160 14.10 -4.74 5.69
CA LEU A 160 13.17 -4.66 6.81
C LEU A 160 13.89 -4.78 8.15
N LYS A 161 14.82 -5.74 8.27
CA LYS A 161 15.66 -5.91 9.46
C LYS A 161 16.50 -4.65 9.72
N ASN A 162 17.12 -4.08 8.70
CA ASN A 162 17.97 -2.89 8.84
C ASN A 162 17.17 -1.63 9.18
N VAL A 163 15.98 -1.43 8.60
CA VAL A 163 15.06 -0.36 8.98
C VAL A 163 14.65 -0.52 10.44
N ARG A 164 14.21 -1.72 10.85
CA ARG A 164 13.85 -1.97 12.25
C ARG A 164 15.04 -1.75 13.17
N HIS A 165 16.22 -2.26 12.84
CA HIS A 165 17.42 -2.03 13.65
C HIS A 165 17.72 -0.53 13.79
N LYS A 166 17.73 0.24 12.70
CA LYS A 166 18.02 1.69 12.73
C LYS A 166 17.07 2.47 13.64
N TYR A 167 15.77 2.17 13.61
CA TYR A 167 14.74 2.97 14.27
C TYR A 167 14.27 2.39 15.61
N VAL A 168 14.41 1.08 15.84
CA VAL A 168 13.98 0.40 17.06
C VAL A 168 15.13 0.19 18.03
N PHE A 169 16.36 -0.08 17.55
CA PHE A 169 17.51 -0.32 18.44
C PHE A 169 17.79 0.84 19.41
N PRO A 170 17.70 2.13 18.99
CA PRO A 170 17.84 3.26 19.91
C PRO A 170 16.76 3.34 20.99
N LEU A 171 15.62 2.64 20.85
CA LEU A 171 14.58 2.59 21.88
C LEU A 171 14.92 1.64 23.02
N PHE A 172 15.79 0.67 22.78
CA PHE A 172 16.22 -0.32 23.77
C PHE A 172 17.58 -0.01 24.38
N TYR A 173 18.41 0.75 23.66
CA TYR A 173 19.74 1.13 24.11
C TYR A 173 19.78 2.63 24.41
N PRO A 174 20.17 3.03 25.63
CA PRO A 174 20.30 4.43 25.96
C PRO A 174 21.29 5.11 25.02
N THR A 175 20.82 6.11 24.29
CA THR A 175 21.64 6.92 23.39
C THR A 175 22.52 7.93 24.13
N ASN A 176 22.29 8.11 25.45
CA ASN A 176 23.04 9.04 26.28
C ASN A 176 24.11 8.31 27.10
N ALA A 177 25.36 8.79 27.03
CA ALA A 177 26.49 8.25 27.79
C ALA A 177 26.24 8.17 29.31
N ALA A 178 25.40 9.05 29.85
CA ALA A 178 25.01 9.06 31.26
C ALA A 178 24.10 7.87 31.65
N GLU A 179 23.19 7.46 30.76
CA GLU A 179 22.26 6.35 30.99
C GLU A 179 22.96 4.99 30.85
N LEU A 180 23.91 4.87 29.90
CA LEU A 180 24.80 3.71 29.78
C LEU A 180 25.67 3.52 31.03
N LYS A 181 26.15 4.61 31.64
CA LYS A 181 26.93 4.56 32.88
C LYS A 181 26.09 4.05 34.07
N ASN A 182 24.81 4.41 34.12
CA ASN A 182 23.88 3.96 35.15
C ASN A 182 23.50 2.48 34.99
N LEU A 183 23.29 1.99 33.76
CA LEU A 183 23.04 0.56 33.51
C LEU A 183 24.25 -0.32 33.87
N ASN A 184 25.47 0.12 33.52
CA ASN A 184 26.69 -0.62 33.87
C ASN A 184 26.91 -0.68 35.39
N ASN A 185 26.53 0.35 36.14
CA ASN A 185 26.57 0.36 37.61
C ASN A 185 25.48 -0.50 38.26
N MET A 186 24.34 -0.71 37.59
CA MET A 186 23.29 -1.62 38.05
C MET A 186 23.59 -3.09 37.76
N ALA A 187 24.26 -3.39 36.65
CA ALA A 187 24.66 -4.75 36.29
C ALA A 187 25.91 -5.27 37.04
N SER A 188 26.58 -4.41 37.81
CA SER A 188 27.77 -4.72 38.61
C SER A 188 27.49 -4.80 40.11
N ARG A 189 26.22 -4.83 40.52
CA ARG A 189 25.75 -5.20 41.86
C ARG A 189 25.06 -6.57 41.79
#